data_AF-A0A3C0IAK2-F1
#
_entry.id   AF-A0A3C0IAK2-F1
#
_cell.length_a   1.000
_cell.length_b   1.000
_cell.length_c   1.000
_cell.angle_alpha   90.00
_cell.angle_beta   90.00
_cell.angle_gamma   90.00
#
_symmetry.space_group_name_H-M   'P 1'
#
loop_
_entity.id
_entity.type
_entity.pdbx_description
1 polymer ?
#
loop_
_entity_poly.entity_id
_entity_poly.type
_entity_poly.pdbx_seq_one_letter_code
_entity_poly.pdbx_strand_id
1 'polypeptide(L)'
;MGNKSLRTRLLVFAIGLAVSGVLAAMVHEIARQYLQQTLPAPLNQWIESLYPRLALIRTQASPAWWDSLLQGVLFRIRLAFLLGFALWEYARPLCKPPLDPAQTIPLLRAKRITQVYYALSIWYASDWLVQLEALSQWTPFYQPVFLLKILQLPLLSASAFSWLFGCLILSGLLVLVRVAPVFNALIHTILFVILHGYLISFHKIDHTYSAWMYIGFWMPLLLWSAQKASRKGLTFVPKLDLWAMQASIGLLYAMAAAEKILVSGWAWLRADNLQGYLLEQGTALGQWVAQFSWLCQILVVGAWSFEAGFLAAILLRRGIGLFLTTGILFHWSTALLLNAGGWFSPWIAAYLVFLPWEKVSWPRF
;
A
#
# COMPACT_ATOMS: atom_id res chain seq x y z
N MET A 1 3.10 -37.12 -0.86
CA MET A 1 3.37 -36.04 0.12
C MET A 1 2.11 -35.80 0.93
N GLY A 2 2.14 -36.16 2.22
CA GLY A 2 0.97 -36.66 2.94
C GLY A 2 0.13 -35.65 3.73
N ASN A 3 -1.02 -36.16 4.15
CA ASN A 3 -2.09 -35.54 4.95
C ASN A 3 -1.57 -34.79 6.21
N LYS A 4 -0.41 -35.20 6.76
CA LYS A 4 0.26 -34.52 7.89
C LYS A 4 0.59 -33.05 7.60
N SER A 5 1.00 -32.72 6.37
CA SER A 5 1.31 -31.33 5.99
C SER A 5 0.05 -30.44 5.98
N LEU A 6 -1.11 -30.97 5.58
CA LEU A 6 -2.35 -30.20 5.58
C LEU A 6 -2.85 -29.95 7.01
N ARG A 7 -2.78 -30.96 7.88
CA ARG A 7 -3.17 -30.83 9.30
C ARG A 7 -2.36 -29.78 10.04
N THR A 8 -1.04 -29.78 9.91
CA THR A 8 -0.18 -28.75 10.53
C THR A 8 -0.52 -27.36 10.01
N ARG A 9 -0.84 -27.21 8.72
CA ARG A 9 -1.22 -25.92 8.14
C ARG A 9 -2.55 -25.40 8.66
N LEU A 10 -3.56 -26.25 8.69
CA LEU A 10 -4.86 -25.91 9.26
C LEU A 10 -4.75 -25.58 10.74
N LEU A 11 -3.85 -26.25 11.47
CA LEU A 11 -3.58 -25.93 12.87
C LEU A 11 -2.94 -24.55 13.02
N VAL A 12 -1.90 -24.21 12.25
CA VAL A 12 -1.28 -22.87 12.28
C VAL A 12 -2.29 -21.79 11.92
N PHE A 13 -3.13 -22.04 10.91
CA PHE A 13 -4.21 -21.13 10.53
C PHE A 13 -5.22 -20.93 11.67
N ALA A 14 -5.70 -22.03 12.27
CA ALA A 14 -6.66 -21.99 13.37
C ALA A 14 -6.09 -21.29 14.61
N ILE A 15 -4.83 -21.57 14.97
CA ILE A 15 -4.12 -20.89 16.06
C ILE A 15 -4.03 -19.39 15.76
N GLY A 16 -3.60 -19.02 14.55
CA GLY A 16 -3.47 -17.63 14.17
C GLY A 16 -4.80 -16.88 14.15
N LEU A 17 -5.87 -17.52 13.67
CA LEU A 17 -7.22 -16.99 13.76
C LEU A 17 -7.67 -16.82 15.21
N ALA A 18 -7.44 -17.81 16.07
CA ALA A 18 -7.77 -17.75 17.49
C ALA A 18 -7.00 -16.61 18.19
N VAL A 19 -5.70 -16.50 17.96
CA VAL A 19 -4.86 -15.40 18.48
C VAL A 19 -5.38 -14.05 17.98
N SER A 20 -5.70 -13.92 16.68
CA SER A 20 -6.27 -12.69 16.14
C SER A 20 -7.63 -12.35 16.77
N GLY A 21 -8.43 -13.37 17.11
CA GLY A 21 -9.70 -13.23 17.80
C GLY A 21 -9.54 -12.73 19.24
N VAL A 22 -8.61 -13.33 19.98
CA VAL A 22 -8.28 -12.94 21.36
C VAL A 22 -7.71 -11.52 21.41
N LEU A 23 -6.73 -11.21 20.56
CA LEU A 23 -6.17 -9.86 20.46
C LEU A 23 -7.24 -8.84 20.11
N ALA A 24 -8.16 -9.19 19.20
CA ALA A 24 -9.27 -8.33 18.86
C ALA A 24 -10.22 -8.09 20.05
N ALA A 25 -10.54 -9.12 20.82
CA ALA A 25 -11.37 -8.99 22.02
C ALA A 25 -10.68 -8.12 23.10
N MET A 26 -9.37 -8.29 23.29
CA MET A 26 -8.58 -7.47 24.21
C MET A 26 -8.57 -6.00 23.79
N VAL A 27 -8.29 -5.73 22.51
CA VAL A 27 -8.32 -4.36 21.95
C VAL A 27 -9.72 -3.77 22.07
N HIS A 28 -10.76 -4.58 21.85
CA HIS A 28 -12.14 -4.13 21.99
C HIS A 28 -12.44 -3.65 23.41
N GLU A 29 -12.05 -4.44 24.40
CA GLU A 29 -12.29 -4.13 25.81
C GLU A 29 -11.47 -2.93 26.28
N ILE A 30 -10.20 -2.83 25.87
CA ILE A 30 -9.35 -1.65 26.12
C ILE A 30 -9.99 -0.38 25.52
N ALA A 31 -10.47 -0.46 24.28
CA ALA A 31 -11.11 0.69 23.64
C ALA A 31 -12.42 1.09 24.35
N ARG A 32 -13.24 0.11 24.76
CA ARG A 32 -14.44 0.38 25.56
C ARG A 32 -14.11 1.09 26.87
N GLN A 33 -13.13 0.59 27.62
CA GLN A 33 -12.68 1.20 28.88
C GLN A 33 -12.09 2.61 28.67
N TYR A 34 -11.36 2.82 27.58
CA TYR A 34 -10.84 4.13 27.18
C TYR A 34 -11.97 5.15 26.94
N LEU A 35 -13.06 4.72 26.30
CA LEU A 35 -14.22 5.57 26.02
C LEU A 35 -15.05 5.86 27.27
N GLN A 36 -15.18 4.88 28.17
CA GLN A 36 -15.85 5.03 29.45
C GLN A 36 -15.00 5.77 30.49
N GLN A 37 -13.77 6.16 30.14
CA GLN A 37 -12.81 6.80 31.05
C GLN A 37 -12.47 5.93 32.29
N THR A 38 -12.57 4.61 32.16
CA THR A 38 -12.27 3.64 33.23
C THR A 38 -10.86 3.06 33.11
N LEU A 39 -10.16 3.35 32.01
CA LEU A 39 -8.79 2.92 31.78
C LEU A 39 -7.80 3.66 32.71
N PRO A 40 -6.73 3.02 33.21
CA PRO A 40 -5.68 3.70 33.96
C PRO A 40 -5.04 4.87 33.19
N ALA A 41 -4.76 5.99 33.87
CA ALA A 41 -4.19 7.20 33.26
C ALA A 41 -2.95 6.97 32.38
N PRO A 42 -1.97 6.12 32.76
CA PRO A 42 -0.82 5.84 31.90
C PRO A 42 -1.21 5.18 30.56
N LEU A 43 -2.22 4.31 30.57
CA LEU A 43 -2.72 3.67 29.35
C LEU A 43 -3.52 4.63 28.49
N ASN A 44 -4.31 5.55 29.08
CA ASN A 44 -4.97 6.62 28.35
C ASN A 44 -3.95 7.49 27.62
N GLN A 45 -2.93 7.97 28.34
CA GLN A 45 -1.85 8.77 27.77
C GLN A 45 -1.11 8.02 26.66
N TRP A 46 -0.86 6.73 26.84
CA TRP A 46 -0.21 5.92 25.82
C TRP A 46 -1.06 5.79 24.56
N ILE A 47 -2.35 5.48 24.69
CA ILE A 47 -3.30 5.42 23.55
C ILE A 47 -3.37 6.78 22.82
N GLU A 48 -3.50 7.87 23.56
CA GLU A 48 -3.55 9.23 23.01
C GLU A 48 -2.21 9.63 22.36
N SER A 49 -1.07 9.13 22.87
CA SER A 49 0.23 9.34 22.23
C SER A 49 0.34 8.63 20.88
N LEU A 50 -0.20 7.41 20.77
CA LEU A 50 -0.21 6.63 19.55
C LEU A 50 -1.14 7.25 18.51
N TYR A 51 -2.36 7.59 18.92
CA TYR A 51 -3.38 8.16 18.04
C TYR A 51 -4.05 9.36 18.72
N PRO A 52 -3.45 10.57 18.64
CA PRO A 52 -3.95 11.78 19.30
C PRO A 52 -5.39 12.13 18.93
N ARG A 53 -5.80 11.79 17.71
CA ARG A 53 -7.16 12.00 17.24
C ARG A 53 -8.21 11.19 18.02
N LEU A 54 -7.84 10.11 18.72
CA LEU A 54 -8.75 9.33 19.57
C LEU A 54 -9.27 10.20 20.72
N ALA A 55 -8.47 11.12 21.26
CA ALA A 55 -8.91 12.03 22.33
C ALA A 55 -10.02 12.97 21.86
N LEU A 56 -9.86 13.54 20.66
CA LEU A 56 -10.86 14.40 20.04
C LEU A 56 -12.14 13.62 19.69
N ILE A 57 -11.99 12.46 19.07
CA ILE A 57 -13.14 11.64 18.67
C ILE A 57 -13.89 11.14 19.92
N ARG A 58 -13.19 10.92 21.05
CA ARG A 58 -13.82 10.43 22.29
C ARG A 58 -14.86 11.44 22.80
N THR A 59 -14.63 12.74 22.63
CA THR A 59 -15.55 13.78 23.07
C THR A 59 -16.65 14.11 22.06
N GLN A 60 -16.46 13.74 20.78
CA GLN A 60 -17.35 14.15 19.68
C GLN A 60 -18.25 13.03 19.17
N ALA A 61 -17.84 11.76 19.29
CA ALA A 61 -18.54 10.63 18.69
C ALA A 61 -19.41 9.86 19.70
N SER A 62 -20.55 9.37 19.21
CA SER A 62 -21.42 8.52 20.01
C SER A 62 -20.76 7.16 20.32
N PRO A 63 -21.11 6.50 21.45
CA PRO A 63 -20.61 5.15 21.75
C PRO A 63 -20.88 4.14 20.63
N ALA A 64 -22.02 4.24 19.96
CA ALA A 64 -22.39 3.37 18.84
C ALA A 64 -21.47 3.55 17.62
N TRP A 65 -21.11 4.78 17.29
CA TRP A 65 -20.16 5.06 16.20
C TRP A 65 -18.78 4.47 16.52
N TRP A 66 -18.36 4.58 17.77
CA TRP A 66 -17.10 4.03 18.25
C TRP A 66 -17.03 2.51 18.17
N ASP A 67 -18.06 1.83 18.65
CA ASP A 67 -18.17 0.38 18.53
C ASP A 67 -18.08 -0.04 17.05
N SER A 68 -18.75 0.68 16.15
CA SER A 68 -18.65 0.42 14.71
C SER A 68 -17.23 0.61 14.17
N LEU A 69 -16.55 1.71 14.52
CA LEU A 69 -15.18 1.98 14.09
C LEU A 69 -14.22 0.88 14.58
N LEU A 70 -14.34 0.53 15.86
CA LEU A 70 -13.52 -0.47 16.52
C LEU A 70 -13.70 -1.85 15.88
N GLN A 71 -14.94 -2.28 15.65
CA GLN A 71 -15.24 -3.51 14.91
C GLN A 71 -14.62 -3.47 13.49
N GLY A 72 -14.66 -2.31 12.84
CA GLY A 72 -13.98 -2.10 11.55
C GLY A 72 -12.47 -2.30 11.62
N VAL A 73 -11.79 -1.73 12.63
CA VAL A 73 -10.34 -1.92 12.84
C VAL A 73 -10.00 -3.38 13.14
N LEU A 74 -10.76 -4.03 14.01
CA LEU A 74 -10.56 -5.44 14.37
C LEU A 74 -10.75 -6.36 13.16
N PHE A 75 -11.75 -6.07 12.34
CA PHE A 75 -11.95 -6.76 11.09
C PHE A 75 -10.74 -6.61 10.15
N ARG A 76 -10.17 -5.40 10.02
CA ARG A 76 -8.95 -5.17 9.18
C ARG A 76 -7.78 -6.01 9.66
N ILE A 77 -7.55 -6.09 10.98
CA ILE A 77 -6.46 -6.90 11.55
C ILE A 77 -6.67 -8.38 11.19
N ARG A 78 -7.90 -8.89 11.38
CA ARG A 78 -8.24 -10.28 11.02
C ARG A 78 -8.11 -10.54 9.52
N LEU A 79 -8.59 -9.62 8.69
CA LEU A 79 -8.49 -9.70 7.24
C LEU A 79 -7.01 -9.70 6.80
N ALA A 80 -6.19 -8.81 7.35
CA ALA A 80 -4.76 -8.77 7.06
C ALA A 80 -4.07 -10.08 7.46
N PHE A 81 -4.43 -10.68 8.61
CA PHE A 81 -3.94 -11.99 9.02
C PHE A 81 -4.35 -13.10 8.03
N LEU A 82 -5.64 -13.15 7.66
CA LEU A 82 -6.18 -14.12 6.71
C LEU A 82 -5.49 -14.02 5.34
N LEU A 83 -5.38 -12.81 4.80
CA LEU A 83 -4.72 -12.55 3.53
C LEU A 83 -3.22 -12.87 3.62
N GLY A 84 -2.56 -12.50 4.72
CA GLY A 84 -1.15 -12.84 4.96
C GLY A 84 -0.89 -14.34 4.99
N PHE A 85 -1.76 -15.12 5.66
CA PHE A 85 -1.67 -16.57 5.69
C PHE A 85 -1.91 -17.18 4.31
N ALA A 86 -2.95 -16.74 3.59
CA ALA A 86 -3.24 -17.22 2.24
C ALA A 86 -2.07 -16.93 1.27
N LEU A 87 -1.49 -15.72 1.38
CA LEU A 87 -0.30 -15.32 0.64
C LEU A 87 0.92 -16.17 1.00
N TRP A 88 1.14 -16.45 2.28
CA TRP A 88 2.24 -17.31 2.71
C TRP A 88 2.12 -18.72 2.15
N GLU A 89 0.93 -19.33 2.21
CA GLU A 89 0.68 -20.66 1.63
C GLU A 89 0.94 -20.67 0.11
N TYR A 90 0.52 -19.60 -0.59
CA TYR A 90 0.79 -19.42 -2.01
C TYR A 90 2.29 -19.20 -2.30
N ALA A 91 3.00 -18.44 -1.47
CA ALA A 91 4.41 -18.10 -1.64
C ALA A 91 5.35 -19.25 -1.30
N ARG A 92 4.95 -20.16 -0.40
CA ARG A 92 5.82 -21.20 0.15
C ARG A 92 6.53 -22.06 -0.91
N PRO A 93 5.90 -22.48 -2.02
CA PRO A 93 6.59 -23.18 -3.10
C PRO A 93 7.70 -22.34 -3.74
N LEU A 94 7.55 -21.01 -3.80
CA LEU A 94 8.52 -20.05 -4.34
C LEU A 94 9.73 -19.84 -3.44
N CYS A 95 9.62 -20.17 -2.14
CA CYS A 95 10.73 -20.08 -1.19
C CYS A 95 11.71 -21.26 -1.28
N LYS A 96 11.35 -22.32 -2.01
CA LYS A 96 12.24 -23.46 -2.23
C LYS A 96 13.31 -23.09 -3.28
N PRO A 97 14.55 -23.62 -3.16
CA PRO A 97 15.59 -23.35 -4.15
C PRO A 97 15.08 -23.70 -5.56
N PRO A 98 15.26 -22.80 -6.54
CA PRO A 98 14.62 -22.96 -7.83
C PRO A 98 15.26 -24.11 -8.61
N LEU A 99 14.49 -25.18 -8.82
CA LEU A 99 14.74 -26.19 -9.85
C LEU A 99 13.81 -25.99 -11.07
N ASP A 100 12.77 -25.16 -10.95
CA ASP A 100 11.71 -24.99 -11.95
C ASP A 100 11.78 -23.58 -12.60
N PRO A 101 11.89 -23.49 -13.94
CA PRO A 101 11.80 -22.22 -14.69
C PRO A 101 10.59 -21.36 -14.31
N ALA A 102 9.45 -21.96 -13.95
CA ALA A 102 8.24 -21.24 -13.57
C ALA A 102 8.39 -20.39 -12.28
N GLN A 103 9.38 -20.72 -11.45
CA GLN A 103 9.70 -20.06 -10.19
C GLN A 103 10.84 -19.05 -10.29
N THR A 104 11.30 -18.77 -11.51
CA THR A 104 12.41 -17.84 -11.76
C THR A 104 12.00 -16.71 -12.69
N ILE A 105 12.79 -15.64 -12.71
CA ILE A 105 12.76 -14.62 -13.76
C ILE A 105 14.16 -14.43 -14.35
N PRO A 106 14.27 -14.04 -15.63
CA PRO A 106 15.56 -13.74 -16.23
C PRO A 106 16.31 -12.65 -15.46
N LEU A 107 17.62 -12.82 -15.25
CA LEU A 107 18.47 -11.85 -14.56
C LEU A 107 18.42 -10.47 -15.25
N LEU A 108 18.32 -10.45 -16.59
CA LEU A 108 18.18 -9.21 -17.36
C LEU A 108 16.88 -8.47 -17.00
N ARG A 109 15.77 -9.20 -16.79
CA ARG A 109 14.49 -8.61 -16.38
C ARG A 109 14.61 -8.00 -14.98
N ALA A 110 15.22 -8.71 -14.03
CA ALA A 110 15.47 -8.19 -12.69
C ALA A 110 16.29 -6.88 -12.73
N LYS A 111 17.38 -6.86 -13.51
CA LYS A 111 18.20 -5.64 -13.71
C LYS A 111 17.40 -4.48 -14.29
N ARG A 112 16.57 -4.72 -15.32
CA ARG A 112 15.72 -3.69 -15.93
C ARG A 112 14.67 -3.15 -14.95
N ILE A 113 14.00 -4.02 -14.21
CA ILE A 113 13.01 -3.61 -13.19
C ILE A 113 13.66 -2.69 -12.17
N THR A 114 14.84 -3.05 -11.65
CA THR A 114 15.59 -2.20 -10.73
C THR A 114 15.94 -0.85 -11.37
N GLN A 115 16.48 -0.84 -12.58
CA GLN A 115 16.86 0.41 -13.26
C GLN A 115 15.67 1.34 -13.46
N VAL A 116 14.56 0.81 -13.97
CA VAL A 116 13.33 1.58 -14.19
C VAL A 116 12.77 2.08 -12.86
N TYR A 117 12.75 1.24 -11.82
CA TYR A 117 12.26 1.66 -10.50
C TYR A 117 13.04 2.85 -9.95
N TYR A 118 14.38 2.79 -9.89
CA TYR A 118 15.17 3.88 -9.30
C TYR A 118 15.15 5.15 -10.17
N ALA A 119 15.12 5.02 -11.49
CA ALA A 119 14.95 6.17 -12.38
C ALA A 119 13.60 6.86 -12.18
N LEU A 120 12.51 6.09 -12.13
CA LEU A 120 11.17 6.62 -11.87
C LEU A 120 11.02 7.11 -10.43
N SER A 121 11.67 6.51 -9.44
CA SER A 121 11.64 6.98 -8.04
C SER A 121 12.26 8.37 -7.90
N ILE A 122 13.38 8.62 -8.59
CA ILE A 122 14.03 9.94 -8.65
C ILE A 122 13.09 10.95 -9.31
N TRP A 123 12.48 10.57 -10.44
CA TRP A 123 11.55 11.44 -11.14
C TRP A 123 10.29 11.76 -10.33
N TYR A 124 9.68 10.75 -9.72
CA TYR A 124 8.47 10.89 -8.91
C TYR A 124 8.69 11.63 -7.60
N ALA A 125 9.92 11.67 -7.09
CA ALA A 125 10.22 12.48 -5.92
C ALA A 125 10.53 13.94 -6.29
N SER A 126 10.62 14.30 -7.58
CA SER A 126 11.10 15.64 -7.98
C SER A 126 10.26 16.81 -7.47
N ASP A 127 8.97 16.62 -7.25
CA ASP A 127 8.04 17.60 -6.68
C ASP A 127 8.00 17.59 -5.15
N TRP A 128 8.54 16.55 -4.49
CA TRP A 128 8.49 16.41 -3.04
C TRP A 128 9.26 17.50 -2.33
N LEU A 129 10.40 17.93 -2.89
CA LEU A 129 11.23 18.95 -2.24
C LEU A 129 10.43 20.25 -2.05
N VAL A 130 9.75 20.71 -3.12
CA VAL A 130 8.91 21.92 -3.08
C VAL A 130 7.78 21.75 -2.07
N GLN A 131 7.12 20.58 -2.04
CA GLN A 131 6.05 20.31 -1.09
C GLN A 131 6.55 20.28 0.36
N LEU A 132 7.66 19.60 0.64
CA LEU A 132 8.24 19.49 1.98
C LEU A 132 8.76 20.84 2.50
N GLU A 133 9.39 21.63 1.64
CA GLU A 133 9.82 22.98 1.97
C GLU A 133 8.62 23.87 2.30
N ALA A 134 7.53 23.80 1.52
CA ALA A 134 6.29 24.51 1.83
C ALA A 134 5.71 24.05 3.18
N LEU A 135 5.61 22.74 3.41
CA LEU A 135 5.08 22.15 4.66
C LEU A 135 5.94 22.48 5.89
N SER A 136 7.24 22.75 5.72
CA SER A 136 8.12 23.17 6.81
C SER A 136 7.67 24.48 7.49
N GLN A 137 6.84 25.27 6.82
CA GLN A 137 6.26 26.51 7.35
C GLN A 137 4.98 26.29 8.17
N TRP A 138 4.43 25.06 8.17
CA TRP A 138 3.12 24.72 8.74
C TRP A 138 3.25 23.98 10.08
N THR A 139 4.21 24.37 10.91
CA THR A 139 4.53 23.73 12.20
C THR A 139 3.30 23.40 13.07
N PRO A 140 2.29 24.29 13.22
CA PRO A 140 1.11 23.99 14.05
C PRO A 140 0.29 22.78 13.58
N PHE A 141 0.43 22.39 12.32
CA PHE A 141 -0.32 21.29 11.69
C PHE A 141 0.47 19.99 11.63
N TYR A 142 1.76 19.99 12.01
CA TYR A 142 2.58 18.79 11.98
C TYR A 142 2.15 17.79 13.05
N GLN A 143 1.68 16.63 12.59
CA GLN A 143 1.33 15.49 13.43
C GLN A 143 2.09 14.26 12.94
N PRO A 144 3.27 13.96 13.51
CA PRO A 144 4.12 12.89 13.02
C PRO A 144 3.38 11.56 13.01
N VAL A 145 3.51 10.82 11.90
CA VAL A 145 3.04 9.43 11.86
C VAL A 145 3.84 8.55 12.82
N PHE A 146 3.29 7.38 13.15
CA PHE A 146 3.84 6.46 14.15
C PHE A 146 5.36 6.20 14.01
N LEU A 147 5.84 6.01 12.78
CA LEU A 147 7.27 5.81 12.52
C LEU A 147 8.11 7.02 12.96
N LEU A 148 7.72 8.23 12.56
CA LEU A 148 8.44 9.46 12.92
C LEU A 148 8.36 9.74 14.43
N LYS A 149 7.24 9.37 15.08
CA LYS A 149 7.10 9.43 16.54
C LYS A 149 8.09 8.52 17.27
N ILE A 150 8.23 7.26 16.84
CA ILE A 150 9.20 6.33 17.44
C ILE A 150 10.62 6.87 17.29
N LEU A 151 10.93 7.42 16.13
CA LEU A 151 12.24 8.00 15.85
C LEU A 151 12.44 9.38 16.50
N GLN A 152 11.41 9.91 17.18
CA GLN A 152 11.40 11.23 17.80
C GLN A 152 11.83 12.34 16.84
N LEU A 153 11.40 12.23 15.58
CA LEU A 153 11.81 13.17 14.54
C LEU A 153 10.92 14.42 14.56
N PRO A 154 11.49 15.61 14.85
CA PRO A 154 10.74 16.87 14.80
C PRO A 154 10.43 17.26 13.36
N LEU A 155 9.58 18.26 13.16
CA LEU A 155 9.46 18.89 11.84
C LEU A 155 10.82 19.48 11.44
N LEU A 156 11.28 19.14 10.24
CA LEU A 156 12.58 19.57 9.74
C LEU A 156 12.50 20.96 9.11
N SER A 157 13.61 21.69 9.14
CA SER A 157 13.78 22.91 8.36
C SER A 157 13.78 22.60 6.85
N ALA A 158 13.46 23.60 6.02
CA ALA A 158 13.60 23.51 4.57
C ALA A 158 14.99 22.97 4.15
N SER A 159 16.08 23.49 4.73
CA SER A 159 17.44 23.05 4.44
C SER A 159 17.69 21.57 4.79
N ALA A 160 17.14 21.07 5.89
CA ALA A 160 17.24 19.67 6.27
C ALA A 160 16.45 18.76 5.31
N PHE A 161 15.29 19.22 4.84
CA PHE A 161 14.57 18.53 3.76
C PHE A 161 15.39 18.49 2.47
N SER A 162 16.01 19.59 2.05
CA SER A 162 16.87 19.61 0.85
C SER A 162 18.05 18.64 0.97
N TRP A 163 18.67 18.52 2.16
CA TRP A 163 19.72 17.53 2.42
C TRP A 163 19.22 16.09 2.31
N LEU A 164 18.13 15.75 3.00
CA LEU A 164 17.56 14.40 2.95
C LEU A 164 17.12 14.03 1.53
N PHE A 165 16.55 14.99 0.81
CA PHE A 165 16.18 14.83 -0.59
C PHE A 165 17.41 14.60 -1.47
N GLY A 166 18.48 15.39 -1.31
CA GLY A 166 19.75 15.18 -1.99
C GLY A 166 20.32 13.77 -1.73
N CYS A 167 20.25 13.28 -0.49
CA CYS A 167 20.64 11.91 -0.14
C CYS A 167 19.74 10.85 -0.82
N LEU A 168 18.43 11.10 -0.93
CA LEU A 168 17.50 10.20 -1.63
C LEU A 168 17.89 10.09 -3.11
N ILE A 169 18.14 11.22 -3.78
CA ILE A 169 18.54 11.24 -5.19
C ILE A 169 19.90 10.58 -5.37
N LEU A 170 20.90 10.95 -4.56
CA LEU A 170 22.25 10.39 -4.65
C LEU A 170 22.25 8.87 -4.46
N SER A 171 21.55 8.36 -3.44
CA SER A 171 21.45 6.91 -3.21
C SER A 171 20.78 6.21 -4.40
N GLY A 172 19.74 6.77 -5.00
CA GLY A 172 19.11 6.24 -6.21
C GLY A 172 20.08 6.20 -7.41
N LEU A 173 20.83 7.29 -7.63
CA LEU A 173 21.84 7.36 -8.68
C LEU A 173 22.95 6.32 -8.47
N LEU A 174 23.43 6.15 -7.24
CA LEU A 174 24.45 5.14 -6.90
C LEU A 174 23.96 3.71 -7.16
N VAL A 175 22.66 3.43 -6.99
CA VAL A 175 22.07 2.15 -7.42
C VAL A 175 22.14 2.00 -8.94
N LEU A 176 21.77 3.04 -9.70
CA LEU A 176 21.78 3.01 -11.17
C LEU A 176 23.19 2.79 -11.74
N VAL A 177 24.21 3.44 -11.16
CA VAL A 177 25.63 3.25 -11.55
C VAL A 177 26.30 2.05 -10.87
N ARG A 178 25.54 1.26 -10.11
CA ARG A 178 25.98 0.00 -9.46
C ARG A 178 27.08 0.15 -8.41
N VAL A 179 27.15 1.29 -7.74
CA VAL A 179 28.04 1.48 -6.58
C VAL A 179 27.32 0.95 -5.33
N ALA A 180 27.82 -0.14 -4.75
CA ALA A 180 27.23 -0.81 -3.58
C ALA A 180 25.68 -0.87 -3.62
N PRO A 181 25.06 -1.38 -4.71
CA PRO A 181 23.67 -1.06 -5.03
C PRO A 181 22.67 -1.62 -4.02
N VAL A 182 22.96 -2.73 -3.32
CA VAL A 182 22.08 -3.23 -2.26
C VAL A 182 22.05 -2.28 -1.05
N PHE A 183 23.21 -1.75 -0.67
CA PHE A 183 23.31 -0.81 0.45
C PHE A 183 22.63 0.53 0.11
N ASN A 184 22.92 1.08 -1.08
CA ASN A 184 22.26 2.30 -1.54
C ASN A 184 20.76 2.12 -1.77
N ALA A 185 20.31 0.92 -2.16
CA ALA A 185 18.89 0.58 -2.23
C ALA A 185 18.20 0.62 -0.86
N LEU A 186 18.86 0.13 0.20
CA LEU A 186 18.36 0.21 1.57
C LEU A 186 18.25 1.67 2.03
N ILE A 187 19.31 2.46 1.83
CA ILE A 187 19.31 3.89 2.16
C ILE A 187 18.17 4.60 1.43
N HIS A 188 18.06 4.41 0.11
CA HIS A 188 17.01 5.04 -0.68
C HIS A 188 15.62 4.67 -0.18
N THR A 189 15.38 3.39 0.16
CA THR A 189 14.10 2.93 0.69
C THR A 189 13.77 3.57 2.04
N ILE A 190 14.75 3.63 2.95
CA ILE A 190 14.57 4.25 4.28
C ILE A 190 14.27 5.74 4.11
N LEU A 191 15.04 6.46 3.29
CA LEU A 191 14.83 7.89 3.03
C LEU A 191 13.47 8.14 2.38
N PHE A 192 13.07 7.31 1.41
CA PHE A 192 11.76 7.42 0.76
C PHE A 192 10.63 7.27 1.78
N VAL A 193 10.72 6.28 2.67
CA VAL A 193 9.73 6.05 3.74
C VAL A 193 9.69 7.20 4.74
N ILE A 194 10.84 7.74 5.14
CA ILE A 194 10.92 8.88 6.06
C ILE A 194 10.29 10.13 5.42
N LEU A 195 10.68 10.48 4.20
CA LEU A 195 10.18 11.65 3.48
C LEU A 195 8.68 11.52 3.17
N HIS A 196 8.23 10.34 2.74
CA HIS A 196 6.81 10.06 2.58
C HIS A 196 6.05 10.19 3.90
N GLY A 197 6.66 9.72 5.01
CA GLY A 197 6.15 9.89 6.37
C GLY A 197 5.91 11.36 6.74
N TYR A 198 6.80 12.28 6.33
CA TYR A 198 6.60 13.72 6.54
C TYR A 198 5.42 14.25 5.71
N LEU A 199 5.31 13.86 4.44
CA LEU A 199 4.18 14.30 3.59
C LEU A 199 2.81 13.93 4.19
N ILE A 200 2.69 12.72 4.76
CA ILE A 200 1.44 12.25 5.37
C ILE A 200 1.22 12.75 6.81
N SER A 201 2.19 13.45 7.41
CA SER A 201 2.09 13.98 8.77
C SER A 201 1.29 15.29 8.86
N PHE A 202 0.71 15.78 7.76
CA PHE A 202 -0.08 17.02 7.69
C PHE A 202 -1.55 16.76 7.36
N HIS A 203 -2.12 15.64 7.83
CA HIS A 203 -3.51 15.20 7.62
C HIS A 203 -3.93 14.93 6.17
N LYS A 204 -3.12 15.30 5.17
CA LYS A 204 -3.30 14.87 3.78
C LYS A 204 -2.80 13.43 3.64
N ILE A 205 -3.72 12.48 3.61
CA ILE A 205 -3.39 11.11 3.24
C ILE A 205 -3.16 11.09 1.72
N ASP A 206 -1.92 11.23 1.27
CA ASP A 206 -1.58 11.04 -0.13
C ASP A 206 -1.22 9.58 -0.40
N HIS A 207 -2.18 8.82 -0.91
CA HIS A 207 -1.98 7.40 -1.25
C HIS A 207 -1.26 7.21 -2.60
N THR A 208 -0.94 8.29 -3.33
CA THR A 208 -0.33 8.25 -4.67
C THR A 208 0.99 7.47 -4.67
N TYR A 209 1.79 7.62 -3.62
CA TYR A 209 3.12 7.01 -3.52
C TYR A 209 3.15 5.70 -2.72
N SER A 210 2.01 5.27 -2.17
CA SER A 210 1.94 4.10 -1.28
C SER A 210 2.40 2.83 -1.99
N ALA A 211 1.85 2.50 -3.17
CA ALA A 211 2.27 1.33 -3.92
C ALA A 211 3.77 1.31 -4.21
N TRP A 212 4.32 2.48 -4.57
CA TRP A 212 5.73 2.65 -4.88
C TRP A 212 6.61 2.40 -3.65
N MET A 213 6.24 2.95 -2.49
CA MET A 213 6.89 2.69 -1.21
C MET A 213 6.91 1.19 -0.87
N TYR A 214 5.78 0.51 -0.99
CA TYR A 214 5.70 -0.92 -0.69
C TYR A 214 6.51 -1.80 -1.65
N ILE A 215 6.62 -1.40 -2.92
CA ILE A 215 7.54 -2.03 -3.88
C ILE A 215 9.00 -1.78 -3.46
N GLY A 216 9.32 -0.57 -3.00
CA GLY A 216 10.64 -0.18 -2.51
C GLY A 216 11.19 -1.10 -1.42
N PHE A 217 10.35 -1.55 -0.49
CA PHE A 217 10.76 -2.51 0.56
C PHE A 217 11.37 -3.80 0.00
N TRP A 218 10.94 -4.24 -1.19
CA TRP A 218 11.41 -5.47 -1.82
C TRP A 218 12.60 -5.26 -2.76
N MET A 219 12.93 -4.02 -3.13
CA MET A 219 14.00 -3.72 -4.09
C MET A 219 15.40 -4.14 -3.62
N PRO A 220 15.81 -3.89 -2.36
CA PRO A 220 17.09 -4.37 -1.85
C PRO A 220 17.25 -5.89 -1.95
N LEU A 221 16.17 -6.64 -1.71
CA LEU A 221 16.16 -8.10 -1.79
C LEU A 221 16.30 -8.58 -3.23
N LEU A 222 15.55 -8.00 -4.18
CA LEU A 222 15.69 -8.30 -5.60
C LEU A 222 17.12 -8.02 -6.10
N LEU A 223 17.70 -6.89 -5.70
CA LEU A 223 19.07 -6.52 -6.03
C LEU A 223 20.09 -7.51 -5.46
N TRP A 224 19.92 -7.92 -4.20
CA TRP A 224 20.79 -8.91 -3.56
C TRP A 224 20.70 -10.27 -4.26
N SER A 225 19.49 -10.74 -4.55
CA SER A 225 19.24 -11.95 -5.34
C SER A 225 19.93 -11.89 -6.71
N ALA A 226 19.81 -10.75 -7.42
CA ALA A 226 20.44 -10.53 -8.71
C ALA A 226 21.98 -10.50 -8.65
N GLN A 227 22.56 -9.85 -7.64
CA GLN A 227 24.01 -9.85 -7.44
C GLN A 227 24.54 -11.25 -7.13
N LYS A 228 23.85 -11.99 -6.24
CA LYS A 228 24.21 -13.36 -5.88
C LYS A 228 24.15 -14.29 -7.08
N ALA A 229 23.10 -14.18 -7.90
CA ALA A 229 22.98 -14.93 -9.15
C ALA A 229 24.11 -14.60 -10.14
N SER A 230 24.39 -13.31 -10.34
CA SER A 230 25.46 -12.85 -11.23
C SER A 230 26.85 -13.36 -10.80
N ARG A 231 27.16 -13.35 -9.50
CA ARG A 231 28.44 -13.89 -8.96
C ARG A 231 28.58 -15.39 -9.17
N LYS A 232 27.45 -16.11 -9.23
CA LYS A 232 27.40 -17.56 -9.50
C LYS A 232 27.32 -17.90 -10.99
N GLY A 233 27.37 -16.92 -11.88
CA GLY A 233 27.21 -17.15 -13.33
C GLY A 233 25.80 -17.59 -13.75
N LEU A 234 24.78 -17.38 -12.90
CA LEU A 234 23.40 -17.76 -13.23
C LEU A 234 22.73 -16.70 -14.11
N THR A 235 21.87 -17.14 -15.02
CA THR A 235 21.10 -16.27 -15.94
C THR A 235 19.70 -15.92 -15.40
N PHE A 236 19.35 -16.39 -14.21
CA PHE A 236 18.03 -16.25 -13.60
C PHE A 236 18.11 -15.92 -12.10
N VAL A 237 17.03 -15.36 -11.56
CA VAL A 237 16.85 -15.09 -10.12
C VAL A 237 15.53 -15.67 -9.63
N PRO A 238 15.39 -15.99 -8.32
CA PRO A 238 14.11 -16.40 -7.75
C PRO A 238 13.01 -15.37 -8.01
N LYS A 239 11.82 -15.83 -8.36
CA LYS A 239 10.65 -14.97 -8.65
C LYS A 239 10.00 -14.41 -7.39
N LEU A 240 10.37 -14.91 -6.21
CA LEU A 240 9.77 -14.54 -4.92
C LEU A 240 9.71 -13.03 -4.71
N ASP A 241 10.80 -12.31 -4.99
CA ASP A 241 10.90 -10.86 -4.77
C ASP A 241 9.90 -10.10 -5.65
N LEU A 242 9.82 -10.44 -6.94
CA LEU A 242 8.84 -9.84 -7.86
C LEU A 242 7.40 -10.21 -7.47
N TRP A 243 7.18 -11.45 -7.04
CA TRP A 243 5.87 -11.87 -6.57
C TRP A 243 5.44 -11.11 -5.31
N ALA A 244 6.37 -10.85 -4.38
CA ALA A 244 6.09 -10.08 -3.18
C ALA A 244 5.71 -8.62 -3.52
N MET A 245 6.38 -8.00 -4.48
CA MET A 245 5.99 -6.68 -5.02
C MET A 245 4.56 -6.71 -5.61
N GLN A 246 4.24 -7.71 -6.43
CA GLN A 246 2.90 -7.88 -7.00
C GLN A 246 1.84 -8.10 -5.90
N ALA A 247 2.15 -8.92 -4.90
CA ALA A 247 1.27 -9.18 -3.77
C ALA A 247 1.04 -7.91 -2.94
N SER A 248 2.07 -7.07 -2.71
CA SER A 248 1.90 -5.78 -2.05
C SER A 248 0.88 -4.90 -2.78
N ILE A 249 0.99 -4.77 -4.11
CA ILE A 249 0.03 -3.99 -4.91
C ILE A 249 -1.38 -4.61 -4.77
N GLY A 250 -1.48 -5.93 -4.87
CA GLY A 250 -2.72 -6.69 -4.65
C GLY A 250 -3.39 -6.39 -3.31
N LEU A 251 -2.61 -6.44 -2.23
CA LEU A 251 -3.07 -6.17 -0.88
C LEU A 251 -3.54 -4.73 -0.71
N LEU A 252 -2.86 -3.75 -1.31
CA LEU A 252 -3.28 -2.35 -1.22
C LEU A 252 -4.67 -2.16 -1.79
N TYR A 253 -4.96 -2.77 -2.94
CA TYR A 253 -6.31 -2.73 -3.52
C TYR A 253 -7.34 -3.46 -2.67
N ALA A 254 -7.02 -4.66 -2.18
CA ALA A 254 -7.92 -5.39 -1.29
C ALA A 254 -8.24 -4.59 -0.01
N MET A 255 -7.24 -3.91 0.55
CA MET A 255 -7.41 -3.05 1.72
C MET A 255 -8.20 -1.78 1.40
N ALA A 256 -7.99 -1.16 0.24
CA ALA A 256 -8.77 -0.01 -0.21
C ALA A 256 -10.25 -0.36 -0.42
N ALA A 257 -10.54 -1.52 -1.03
CA ALA A 257 -11.91 -2.02 -1.20
C ALA A 257 -12.59 -2.31 0.14
N ALA A 258 -11.85 -2.94 1.07
CA ALA A 258 -12.35 -3.21 2.42
C ALA A 258 -12.59 -1.90 3.18
N GLU A 259 -11.69 -0.94 3.10
CA GLU A 259 -11.81 0.34 3.80
C GLU A 259 -13.09 1.10 3.44
N LYS A 260 -13.44 1.13 2.15
CA LYS A 260 -14.69 1.75 1.65
C LYS A 260 -15.94 1.20 2.36
N ILE A 261 -16.05 -0.12 2.47
CA ILE A 261 -17.20 -0.77 3.12
C ILE A 261 -17.12 -0.66 4.64
N LEU A 262 -15.93 -0.68 5.23
CA LEU A 262 -15.77 -0.63 6.68
C LEU A 262 -16.00 0.76 7.26
N VAL A 263 -15.71 1.81 6.51
CA VAL A 263 -15.90 3.20 6.96
C VAL A 263 -17.35 3.66 6.73
N SER A 264 -17.89 3.41 5.54
CA SER A 264 -19.18 3.97 5.12
C SER A 264 -20.27 2.92 4.92
N GLY A 265 -20.00 1.65 5.23
CA GLY A 265 -20.92 0.54 4.96
C GLY A 265 -21.09 0.27 3.47
N TRP A 266 -22.07 -0.59 3.14
CA TRP A 266 -22.49 -0.82 1.75
C TRP A 266 -23.11 0.42 1.09
N ALA A 267 -23.52 1.40 1.89
CA ALA A 267 -23.95 2.69 1.38
C ALA A 267 -22.86 3.36 0.56
N TRP A 268 -21.56 3.09 0.81
CA TRP A 268 -20.44 3.59 0.00
C TRP A 268 -20.66 3.35 -1.51
N LEU A 269 -21.24 2.21 -1.87
CA LEU A 269 -21.48 1.80 -3.27
C LEU A 269 -22.70 2.45 -3.91
N ARG A 270 -23.37 3.40 -3.26
CA ARG A 270 -24.49 4.12 -3.87
C ARG A 270 -23.99 5.24 -4.78
N ALA A 271 -24.73 5.51 -5.86
CA ALA A 271 -24.42 6.54 -6.83
C ALA A 271 -24.24 7.94 -6.22
N ASP A 272 -25.05 8.28 -5.20
CA ASP A 272 -25.06 9.58 -4.52
C ASP A 272 -23.71 9.93 -3.88
N ASN A 273 -22.97 8.94 -3.37
CA ASN A 273 -21.62 9.19 -2.85
C ASN A 273 -20.64 9.65 -3.93
N LEU A 274 -20.59 8.94 -5.06
CA LEU A 274 -19.71 9.33 -6.15
C LEU A 274 -20.14 10.68 -6.74
N GLN A 275 -21.45 10.93 -6.89
CA GLN A 275 -21.95 12.24 -7.30
C GLN A 275 -21.48 13.35 -6.35
N GLY A 276 -21.56 13.14 -5.04
CA GLY A 276 -21.05 14.06 -4.03
C GLY A 276 -19.58 14.40 -4.25
N TYR A 277 -18.71 13.38 -4.37
CA TYR A 277 -17.28 13.58 -4.62
C TYR A 277 -17.00 14.30 -5.95
N LEU A 278 -17.71 13.95 -7.03
CA LEU A 278 -17.52 14.57 -8.34
C LEU A 278 -17.91 16.06 -8.33
N LEU A 279 -19.01 16.40 -7.65
CA LEU A 279 -19.48 17.78 -7.51
C LEU A 279 -18.54 18.60 -6.61
N GLU A 280 -18.02 17.99 -5.54
CA GLU A 280 -17.05 18.63 -4.64
C GLU A 280 -15.73 18.96 -5.35
N GLN A 281 -15.20 18.04 -6.16
CA GLN A 281 -13.95 18.27 -6.91
C GLN A 281 -14.13 19.21 -8.11
N GLY A 282 -15.34 19.29 -8.67
CA GLY A 282 -15.72 20.33 -9.63
C GLY A 282 -15.02 20.25 -11.00
N THR A 283 -14.47 19.09 -11.39
CA THR A 283 -13.91 18.93 -12.74
C THR A 283 -15.03 18.96 -13.79
N ALA A 284 -14.75 19.47 -14.99
CA ALA A 284 -15.77 19.56 -16.04
C ALA A 284 -16.37 18.19 -16.40
N LEU A 285 -15.51 17.16 -16.54
CA LEU A 285 -15.97 15.80 -16.82
C LEU A 285 -16.69 15.20 -15.60
N GLY A 286 -16.20 15.45 -14.38
CA GLY A 286 -16.84 14.96 -13.16
C GLY A 286 -18.25 15.53 -12.96
N GLN A 287 -18.44 16.83 -13.18
CA GLN A 287 -19.75 17.48 -13.14
C GLN A 287 -20.71 16.91 -14.20
N TRP A 288 -20.21 16.64 -15.41
CA TRP A 288 -21.01 15.99 -16.45
C TRP A 288 -21.42 14.57 -16.05
N VAL A 289 -20.49 13.74 -15.55
CA VAL A 289 -20.79 12.38 -15.06
C VAL A 289 -21.78 12.41 -13.91
N ALA A 290 -21.66 13.37 -12.99
CA ALA A 290 -22.54 13.50 -11.83
C ALA A 290 -24.02 13.71 -12.19
N GLN A 291 -24.34 14.15 -13.41
CA GLN A 291 -25.72 14.28 -13.90
C GLN A 291 -26.38 12.90 -14.16
N PHE A 292 -25.59 11.83 -14.29
CA PHE A 292 -26.06 10.51 -14.66
C PHE A 292 -25.93 9.51 -13.49
N SER A 293 -26.96 9.43 -12.64
CA SER A 293 -26.96 8.54 -11.47
C SER A 293 -26.63 7.07 -11.81
N TRP A 294 -27.16 6.55 -12.92
CA TRP A 294 -26.86 5.18 -13.38
C TRP A 294 -25.38 4.98 -13.71
N LEU A 295 -24.71 5.98 -14.30
CA LEU A 295 -23.30 5.92 -14.64
C LEU A 295 -22.45 5.96 -13.36
N CYS A 296 -22.80 6.84 -12.42
CA CYS A 296 -22.17 6.87 -11.10
C CYS A 296 -22.29 5.52 -10.37
N GLN A 297 -23.46 4.87 -10.45
CA GLN A 297 -23.69 3.55 -9.87
C GLN A 297 -22.77 2.48 -10.47
N ILE A 298 -22.62 2.47 -11.81
CA ILE A 298 -21.72 1.55 -12.51
C ILE A 298 -20.26 1.81 -12.11
N LEU A 299 -19.84 3.08 -12.09
CA LEU A 299 -18.47 3.45 -11.79
C LEU A 299 -18.07 3.11 -10.35
N VAL A 300 -18.93 3.40 -9.37
CA VAL A 300 -18.61 3.13 -7.95
C VAL A 300 -18.57 1.62 -7.64
N VAL A 301 -19.52 0.85 -8.19
CA VAL A 301 -19.53 -0.62 -8.07
C VAL A 301 -18.38 -1.25 -8.85
N GLY A 302 -18.10 -0.73 -10.04
CA GLY A 302 -16.99 -1.17 -10.89
C GLY A 302 -15.65 -0.93 -10.23
N ALA A 303 -15.42 0.26 -9.66
CA ALA A 303 -14.23 0.60 -8.89
C ALA A 303 -14.05 -0.36 -7.72
N TRP A 304 -15.07 -0.55 -6.88
CA TRP A 304 -14.97 -1.46 -5.74
C TRP A 304 -14.72 -2.92 -6.16
N SER A 305 -15.44 -3.40 -7.18
CA SER A 305 -15.29 -4.77 -7.69
C SER A 305 -13.90 -5.00 -8.27
N PHE A 306 -13.36 -4.00 -8.96
CA PHE A 306 -12.00 -4.00 -9.46
C PHE A 306 -10.99 -4.13 -8.30
N GLU A 307 -11.07 -3.24 -7.31
CA GLU A 307 -10.14 -3.24 -6.18
C GLU A 307 -10.23 -4.55 -5.37
N ALA A 308 -11.45 -5.04 -5.09
CA ALA A 308 -11.68 -6.29 -4.36
C ALA A 308 -11.19 -7.52 -5.13
N GLY A 309 -11.39 -7.55 -6.46
CA GLY A 309 -11.00 -8.65 -7.32
C GLY A 309 -9.51 -8.67 -7.68
N PHE A 310 -8.80 -7.56 -7.55
CA PHE A 310 -7.45 -7.40 -8.08
C PHE A 310 -6.42 -8.36 -7.44
N LEU A 311 -6.50 -8.56 -6.12
CA LEU A 311 -5.63 -9.54 -5.43
C LEU A 311 -5.87 -10.96 -5.97
N ALA A 312 -7.12 -11.36 -6.16
CA ALA A 312 -7.46 -12.67 -6.71
C ALA A 312 -6.94 -12.82 -8.15
N ALA A 313 -7.03 -11.77 -8.98
CA ALA A 313 -6.48 -11.76 -10.32
C ALA A 313 -4.95 -11.98 -10.33
N ILE A 314 -4.23 -11.36 -9.39
CA ILE A 314 -2.78 -11.57 -9.21
C ILE A 314 -2.46 -13.01 -8.79
N LEU A 315 -3.20 -13.57 -7.84
CA LEU A 315 -2.93 -14.90 -7.29
C LEU A 315 -3.32 -16.02 -8.25
N LEU A 316 -4.52 -15.94 -8.82
CA LEU A 316 -5.06 -16.96 -9.72
C LEU A 316 -4.53 -16.82 -11.15
N ARG A 317 -3.94 -15.66 -11.49
CA ARG A 317 -3.47 -15.30 -12.84
C ARG A 317 -4.56 -15.39 -13.91
N ARG A 318 -5.83 -15.37 -13.51
CA ARG A 318 -7.00 -15.41 -14.39
C ARG A 318 -7.54 -14.02 -14.62
N GLY A 319 -7.84 -13.68 -15.87
CA GLY A 319 -8.34 -12.35 -16.23
C GLY A 319 -7.33 -11.22 -16.02
N ILE A 320 -6.04 -11.53 -15.80
CA ILE A 320 -5.06 -10.52 -15.41
C ILE A 320 -5.00 -9.37 -16.42
N GLY A 321 -5.03 -9.66 -17.73
CA GLY A 321 -5.03 -8.63 -18.78
C GLY A 321 -6.13 -7.59 -18.62
N LEU A 322 -7.35 -8.03 -18.33
CA LEU A 322 -8.47 -7.13 -18.04
C LEU A 322 -8.17 -6.25 -16.83
N PHE A 323 -7.70 -6.82 -15.72
CA PHE A 323 -7.33 -6.04 -14.54
C PHE A 323 -6.16 -5.08 -14.80
N LEU A 324 -5.20 -5.43 -15.66
CA LEU A 324 -4.10 -4.52 -16.00
C LEU A 324 -4.60 -3.31 -16.79
N THR A 325 -5.42 -3.53 -17.82
CA THR A 325 -5.99 -2.43 -18.61
C THR A 325 -6.95 -1.60 -17.79
N THR A 326 -7.84 -2.24 -17.03
CA THR A 326 -8.81 -1.54 -16.17
C THR A 326 -8.10 -0.75 -15.08
N GLY A 327 -6.97 -1.23 -14.53
CA GLY A 327 -6.23 -0.49 -13.53
C GLY A 327 -5.58 0.79 -14.05
N ILE A 328 -5.03 0.78 -15.27
CA ILE A 328 -4.53 2.01 -15.90
C ILE A 328 -5.68 2.99 -16.15
N LEU A 329 -6.78 2.50 -16.73
CA LEU A 329 -7.97 3.32 -16.98
C LEU A 329 -8.59 3.86 -15.69
N PHE A 330 -8.57 3.07 -14.62
CA PHE A 330 -9.03 3.48 -13.30
C PHE A 330 -8.24 4.69 -12.80
N HIS A 331 -6.90 4.64 -12.81
CA HIS A 331 -6.07 5.78 -12.37
C HIS A 331 -6.18 7.01 -13.26
N TRP A 332 -6.32 6.84 -14.57
CA TRP A 332 -6.61 7.99 -15.44
C TRP A 332 -8.02 8.55 -15.19
N SER A 333 -9.00 7.68 -14.92
CA SER A 333 -10.36 8.14 -14.59
C SER A 333 -10.39 8.91 -13.28
N THR A 334 -9.63 8.52 -12.25
CA THR A 334 -9.55 9.28 -10.99
C THR A 334 -8.88 10.65 -11.19
N ALA A 335 -7.84 10.71 -12.03
CA ALA A 335 -7.21 12.00 -12.38
C ALA A 335 -8.18 12.90 -13.15
N LEU A 336 -8.92 12.36 -14.12
CA LEU A 336 -9.86 13.11 -14.96
C LEU A 336 -11.13 13.56 -14.22
N LEU A 337 -11.71 12.66 -13.42
CA LEU A 337 -13.01 12.87 -12.78
C LEU A 337 -12.89 13.59 -11.44
N LEU A 338 -11.86 13.25 -10.65
CA LEU A 338 -11.72 13.69 -9.27
C LEU A 338 -10.51 14.60 -9.05
N ASN A 339 -9.73 14.90 -10.10
CA ASN A 339 -8.45 15.59 -9.97
C ASN A 339 -7.52 14.89 -8.94
N ALA A 340 -7.68 13.57 -8.80
CA ALA A 340 -7.01 12.76 -7.80
C ALA A 340 -5.88 11.96 -8.43
N GLY A 341 -4.64 12.23 -7.96
CA GLY A 341 -3.43 11.70 -8.56
C GLY A 341 -3.02 12.44 -9.83
N GLY A 342 -1.96 11.96 -10.49
CA GLY A 342 -1.46 12.52 -11.74
C GLY A 342 -1.58 11.56 -12.92
N TRP A 343 -1.56 12.10 -14.14
CA TRP A 343 -1.52 11.33 -15.39
C TRP A 343 -0.40 10.31 -15.48
N PHE A 344 0.72 10.63 -14.82
CA PHE A 344 1.89 9.78 -14.70
C PHE A 344 2.04 9.23 -13.28
N SER A 345 0.94 8.93 -12.59
CA SER A 345 0.97 8.41 -11.23
C SER A 345 1.92 7.21 -11.06
N PRO A 346 2.65 7.10 -9.93
CA PRO A 346 3.43 5.91 -9.57
C PRO A 346 2.63 4.62 -9.63
N TRP A 347 1.30 4.70 -9.43
CA TRP A 347 0.42 3.57 -9.63
C TRP A 347 0.45 3.06 -11.07
N ILE A 348 0.37 3.93 -12.08
CA ILE A 348 0.41 3.52 -13.49
C ILE A 348 1.75 2.86 -13.80
N ALA A 349 2.86 3.42 -13.32
CA ALA A 349 4.16 2.77 -13.45
C ALA A 349 4.21 1.41 -12.75
N ALA A 350 3.55 1.26 -11.60
CA ALA A 350 3.47 -0.02 -10.90
C ALA A 350 2.84 -1.11 -11.81
N TYR A 351 1.80 -0.74 -12.56
CA TYR A 351 1.15 -1.62 -13.53
C TYR A 351 2.06 -1.98 -14.70
N LEU A 352 2.72 -0.98 -15.29
CA LEU A 352 3.55 -1.19 -16.48
C LEU A 352 4.80 -2.02 -16.20
N VAL A 353 5.41 -1.85 -15.02
CA VAL A 353 6.74 -2.41 -14.71
C VAL A 353 6.67 -3.74 -13.99
N PHE A 354 5.77 -3.89 -13.02
CA PHE A 354 5.81 -5.01 -12.06
C PHE A 354 4.79 -6.10 -12.36
N LEU A 355 3.72 -5.78 -13.08
CA LEU A 355 2.64 -6.74 -13.32
C LEU A 355 2.92 -7.61 -14.57
N PRO A 356 2.40 -8.84 -14.60
CA PRO A 356 2.82 -9.88 -15.56
C PRO A 356 2.13 -9.73 -16.93
N TRP A 357 2.52 -8.73 -17.72
CA TRP A 357 1.98 -8.53 -19.08
C TRP A 357 2.23 -9.72 -20.02
N GLU A 358 3.28 -10.50 -19.77
CA GLU A 358 3.61 -11.68 -20.57
C GLU A 358 2.54 -12.79 -20.53
N LYS A 359 1.59 -12.70 -19.60
CA LYS A 359 0.49 -13.68 -19.44
C LYS A 359 -0.86 -13.17 -19.95
N VAL A 360 -0.88 -12.05 -20.65
CA VAL A 360 -2.11 -11.54 -21.26
C VAL A 360 -2.41 -12.35 -22.52
N SER A 361 -3.11 -13.47 -22.36
CA SER A 361 -3.79 -14.14 -23.47
C SER A 361 -5.14 -13.48 -23.64
N TRP A 362 -5.32 -12.73 -24.72
CA TRP A 362 -6.63 -12.20 -25.07
C TRP A 362 -7.58 -13.39 -25.34
N PRO A 363 -8.84 -13.35 -24.84
CA PRO A 363 -9.83 -14.30 -25.30
C PRO A 363 -9.87 -14.20 -26.82
N ARG A 364 -9.63 -15.33 -27.51
CA ARG A 364 -9.92 -15.41 -28.94
C ARG A 364 -11.45 -15.40 -29.01
N PHE A 365 -12.01 -14.24 -29.32
CA PHE A 365 -13.45 -14.08 -29.55
C PHE A 365 -13.86 -14.76 -30.84
#